data_AF-A0A7Y5VTH7-F1
#
_entry.id   AF-A0A7Y5VTH7-F1
#
_cell.length_a   1.000
_cell.length_b   1.000
_cell.length_c   1.000
_cell.angle_alpha   90.00
_cell.angle_beta   90.00
_cell.angle_gamma   90.00
#
_symmetry.space_group_name_H-M   'P 1'
#
loop_
_entity.id
_entity.type
_entity.pdbx_description
1 polymer ?
#
loop_
_entity_poly.entity_id
_entity_poly.type
_entity_poly.pdbx_seq_one_letter_code
_entity_poly.pdbx_strand_id
1 'polypeptide(L)'
;MTQSIENRSSSPVRTCALIAALVGCLFLWIALLSFDPLDPPGTLAWPANDPPANRCGPVGAWVAFQLDRFLGIGAFALAALLTSTAGTALLRGPMRD
;
A
#
# COMPACT_ATOMS: atom_id res chain seq x y z
N MET A 1 -3.56 23.42 40.47
CA MET A 1 -2.74 23.66 39.26
C MET A 1 -2.16 22.32 38.77
N THR A 2 -3.02 21.28 38.63
CA THR A 2 -2.57 19.87 38.48
C THR A 2 -3.55 19.03 37.68
N GLN A 3 -4.14 19.59 36.62
CA GLN A 3 -5.00 18.86 35.68
C GLN A 3 -4.48 18.95 34.23
N SER A 4 -3.29 19.53 34.02
CA SER A 4 -2.77 19.88 32.69
C SER A 4 -2.12 18.72 31.91
N ILE A 5 -2.02 17.52 32.49
CA ILE A 5 -1.66 16.31 31.74
C ILE A 5 -2.96 15.59 31.38
N GLU A 6 -3.84 16.30 30.67
CA GLU A 6 -4.96 15.68 29.98
C GLU A 6 -4.34 14.73 28.94
N ASN A 7 -4.36 13.44 29.27
CA ASN A 7 -3.90 12.36 28.42
C ASN A 7 -4.70 12.41 27.11
N ARG A 8 -4.18 13.11 26.10
CA ARG A 8 -4.62 13.00 24.71
C ARG A 8 -4.26 11.60 24.23
N SER A 9 -5.02 10.60 24.65
CA SER A 9 -5.01 9.30 23.99
C SER A 9 -5.59 9.52 22.60
N SER A 10 -4.75 9.91 21.62
CA SER A 10 -5.03 9.53 20.25
C SER A 10 -5.35 8.05 20.30
N SER A 11 -6.56 7.63 19.91
CA SER A 11 -6.95 6.23 20.00
C SER A 11 -5.84 5.41 19.33
N PRO A 12 -5.08 4.58 20.08
CA PRO A 12 -3.87 3.95 19.55
C PRO A 12 -4.20 3.11 18.33
N VAL A 13 -5.43 2.59 18.28
CA VAL A 13 -6.06 1.92 17.15
C VAL A 13 -6.04 2.77 15.87
N ARG A 14 -6.41 4.06 15.92
CA ARG A 14 -6.42 4.94 14.73
C ARG A 14 -5.01 5.15 14.19
N THR A 15 -4.04 5.36 15.06
CA THR A 15 -2.63 5.51 14.66
C THR A 15 -2.10 4.22 14.05
N CYS A 16 -2.35 3.07 14.69
CA CYS A 16 -2.00 1.76 14.12
C CYS A 16 -2.64 1.52 12.75
N ALA A 17 -3.93 1.87 12.59
CA ALA A 17 -4.62 1.75 11.32
C ALA A 17 -4.02 2.64 10.22
N LEU A 18 -3.66 3.89 10.54
CA LEU A 18 -2.99 4.80 9.59
C LEU A 18 -1.61 4.28 9.19
N ILE A 19 -0.83 3.77 10.14
CA ILE A 19 0.49 3.19 9.86
C ILE A 19 0.32 1.95 8.96
N ALA A 20 -0.60 1.05 9.29
CA ALA A 20 -0.88 -0.14 8.48
C ALA A 20 -1.32 0.25 7.05
N ALA A 21 -2.15 1.28 6.90
CA ALA A 21 -2.58 1.79 5.61
C ALA A 21 -1.38 2.34 4.79
N LEU A 22 -0.47 3.09 5.42
CA LEU A 22 0.73 3.61 4.76
C LEU A 22 1.71 2.50 4.36
N VAL A 23 1.90 1.49 5.21
CA VAL A 23 2.70 0.31 4.89
C VAL A 23 2.08 -0.45 3.71
N GLY A 24 0.75 -0.61 3.69
CA GLY A 24 0.02 -1.20 2.56
C GLY A 24 0.18 -0.40 1.27
N CYS A 25 0.16 0.94 1.34
CA CYS A 25 0.42 1.80 0.18
C CYS A 25 1.86 1.63 -0.33
N LEU A 26 2.84 1.59 0.57
CA LEU A 26 4.24 1.35 0.20
C LEU A 26 4.42 -0.01 -0.45
N PHE A 27 3.80 -1.05 0.11
CA PHE A 27 3.77 -2.39 -0.48
C PHE A 27 3.19 -2.34 -1.91
N LEU A 28 2.07 -1.64 -2.10
CA LEU A 28 1.43 -1.50 -3.41
C LEU A 28 2.35 -0.79 -4.42
N TRP A 29 3.02 0.29 -4.02
CA TRP A 29 3.98 0.99 -4.87
C TRP A 29 5.16 0.12 -5.28
N ILE A 30 5.76 -0.60 -4.32
CA ILE A 30 6.90 -1.50 -4.60
C ILE A 30 6.45 -2.64 -5.52
N ALA A 31 5.27 -3.22 -5.27
CA ALA A 31 4.71 -4.28 -6.08
C ALA A 31 4.43 -3.84 -7.53
N LEU A 32 3.86 -2.65 -7.74
CA LEU A 32 3.59 -2.10 -9.07
C LEU A 32 4.87 -1.68 -9.81
N LEU A 33 5.81 -1.04 -9.13
CA LEU A 33 7.07 -0.59 -9.74
C LEU A 33 8.03 -1.75 -10.06
N SER A 34 7.92 -2.86 -9.31
CA SER A 34 8.71 -4.07 -9.53
C SER A 34 7.91 -5.13 -10.30
N PHE A 35 6.82 -4.76 -10.97
CA PHE A 35 6.01 -5.69 -11.74
C PHE A 35 6.77 -6.16 -12.99
N ASP A 36 6.92 -7.47 -13.14
CA ASP A 36 7.41 -8.11 -14.34
C ASP A 36 6.29 -8.99 -14.94
N PRO A 37 5.87 -8.78 -16.20
CA PRO A 37 4.89 -9.63 -16.87
C PRO A 37 5.31 -11.11 -17.00
N LEU A 38 6.59 -11.42 -16.80
CA LEU A 38 7.15 -12.78 -16.78
C LEU A 38 7.07 -13.45 -15.40
N ASP A 39 6.67 -12.71 -14.36
CA ASP A 39 6.41 -13.30 -13.06
C ASP A 39 5.10 -14.10 -13.06
N PRO A 40 5.05 -15.27 -12.41
CA PRO A 40 3.80 -15.99 -12.18
C PRO A 40 2.78 -15.05 -11.48
N PRO A 41 1.52 -14.94 -11.97
CA PRO A 41 0.79 -15.86 -12.85
C PRO A 41 0.86 -15.55 -14.36
N GLY A 42 1.74 -14.66 -14.81
CA GLY A 42 1.91 -14.34 -16.23
C GLY A 42 2.28 -15.57 -17.06
N THR A 43 1.60 -15.77 -18.19
CA THR A 43 1.89 -16.86 -19.16
C THR A 43 2.50 -16.32 -20.46
N LEU A 44 3.07 -15.11 -20.42
CA LEU A 44 3.54 -14.37 -21.59
C LEU A 44 4.79 -15.00 -22.24
N ALA A 45 5.64 -15.69 -21.48
CA ALA A 45 6.75 -16.45 -22.02
C ALA A 45 7.10 -17.66 -21.14
N TRP A 46 7.83 -18.61 -21.73
CA TRP A 46 8.38 -19.78 -21.05
C TRP A 46 9.92 -19.74 -21.11
N PRO A 47 10.65 -20.04 -20.02
CA PRO A 47 10.16 -20.32 -18.66
C PRO A 47 9.74 -19.04 -17.92
N ALA A 48 8.80 -19.18 -16.97
CA ALA A 48 8.44 -18.09 -16.05
C ALA A 48 9.59 -17.81 -15.08
N ASN A 49 9.64 -16.58 -14.53
CA ASN A 49 10.62 -16.23 -13.51
C ASN A 49 10.44 -17.08 -12.25
N ASP A 50 11.48 -17.78 -11.85
CA ASP A 50 11.57 -18.52 -10.58
C ASP A 50 12.94 -18.27 -9.94
N PRO A 51 13.04 -17.43 -8.89
CA PRO A 51 11.95 -16.78 -8.15
C PRO A 51 11.37 -15.54 -8.86
N PRO A 52 10.17 -15.06 -8.49
CA PRO A 52 9.58 -13.84 -9.04
C PRO A 52 10.50 -12.63 -8.88
N ALA A 53 10.60 -11.80 -9.91
CA ALA A 53 11.38 -10.57 -9.90
C ALA A 53 10.77 -9.48 -9.00
N ASN A 54 9.46 -9.58 -8.71
CA ASN A 54 8.79 -8.67 -7.79
C ASN A 54 9.45 -8.68 -6.39
N ARG A 55 9.89 -7.50 -5.94
CA ARG A 55 10.54 -7.33 -4.62
C ARG A 55 9.64 -7.62 -3.43
N CYS A 56 8.32 -7.62 -3.64
CA CYS A 56 7.33 -8.04 -2.66
C CYS A 56 7.01 -9.56 -2.75
N GLY A 57 7.79 -10.31 -3.53
CA GLY A 57 7.68 -11.75 -3.71
C GLY A 57 6.44 -12.18 -4.51
N PRO A 58 6.04 -13.46 -4.42
CA PRO A 58 4.94 -14.03 -5.20
C PRO A 58 3.60 -13.32 -4.98
N VAL A 59 3.33 -12.87 -3.74
CA VAL A 59 2.09 -12.15 -3.40
C VAL A 59 2.07 -10.77 -4.06
N GLY A 60 3.21 -10.07 -4.05
CA GLY A 60 3.36 -8.79 -4.75
C GLY A 60 3.15 -8.93 -6.26
N ALA A 61 3.75 -9.96 -6.87
CA ALA A 61 3.58 -10.26 -8.29
C ALA A 61 2.11 -10.53 -8.64
N TRP A 62 1.40 -11.33 -7.84
CA TRP A 62 -0.01 -11.62 -8.06
C TRP A 62 -0.90 -10.37 -7.92
N VAL A 63 -0.67 -9.55 -6.90
CA VAL A 63 -1.43 -8.30 -6.69
C VAL A 63 -1.19 -7.34 -7.85
N ALA A 64 0.08 -7.10 -8.21
CA ALA A 64 0.43 -6.23 -9.31
C ALA A 64 -0.16 -6.71 -10.64
N PHE A 65 -0.15 -8.02 -10.90
CA PHE A 65 -0.77 -8.61 -12.10
C PHE A 65 -2.28 -8.36 -12.16
N GLN A 66 -3.03 -8.51 -11.06
CA GLN A 66 -4.46 -8.23 -11.08
C GLN A 66 -4.74 -6.73 -11.25
N LEU A 67 -3.98 -5.86 -10.56
CA LEU A 67 -4.13 -4.42 -10.71
C LEU A 67 -3.83 -3.96 -12.14
N ASP A 68 -2.77 -4.46 -12.75
CA ASP A 68 -2.45 -4.16 -14.15
C ASP A 68 -3.52 -4.72 -15.10
N ARG A 69 -4.03 -5.93 -14.85
CA ARG A 69 -5.05 -6.54 -15.71
C ARG A 69 -6.40 -5.81 -15.68
N PHE A 70 -6.82 -5.28 -14.53
CA PHE A 70 -8.11 -4.59 -14.40
C PHE A 70 -8.03 -3.07 -14.60
N LEU A 71 -6.96 -2.44 -14.10
CA LEU A 71 -6.83 -0.98 -14.10
C LEU A 71 -5.70 -0.50 -15.03
N GLY A 72 -4.74 -1.34 -15.37
CA GLY A 72 -3.54 -0.96 -16.12
C GLY A 72 -2.84 0.22 -15.45
N ILE A 73 -2.61 1.29 -16.23
CA ILE A 73 -2.02 2.53 -15.73
C ILE A 73 -2.85 3.19 -14.61
N GLY A 74 -4.15 2.90 -14.54
CA GLY A 74 -5.03 3.35 -13.45
C GLY A 74 -4.65 2.79 -12.08
N ALA A 75 -3.88 1.70 -12.01
CA ALA A 75 -3.35 1.16 -10.76
C ALA A 75 -2.45 2.17 -10.03
N PHE A 76 -1.64 2.94 -10.78
CA PHE A 76 -0.81 4.01 -10.22
C PHE A 76 -1.66 5.16 -9.67
N ALA A 77 -2.76 5.50 -10.35
CA ALA A 77 -3.70 6.50 -9.85
C ALA A 77 -4.36 6.04 -8.54
N LEU A 78 -4.76 4.77 -8.46
CA LEU A 78 -5.30 4.18 -7.22
C LEU A 78 -4.28 4.21 -6.08
N ALA A 79 -3.04 3.80 -6.33
CA ALA A 79 -1.96 3.85 -5.35
C ALA A 79 -1.69 5.30 -4.87
N ALA A 80 -1.68 6.26 -5.80
CA ALA A 80 -1.52 7.68 -5.48
C ALA A 80 -2.68 8.23 -4.63
N LEU A 81 -3.92 7.87 -4.95
CA LEU A 81 -5.10 8.28 -4.19
C LEU A 81 -5.09 7.70 -2.78
N LEU A 82 -4.80 6.42 -2.61
CA LEU A 82 -4.69 5.77 -1.29
C LEU A 82 -3.58 6.41 -0.45
N THR A 83 -2.43 6.67 -1.06
CA THR A 83 -1.31 7.33 -0.37
C THR A 83 -1.68 8.76 0.03
N SER A 84 -2.40 9.49 -0.83
CA SER A 84 -2.83 10.87 -0.57
C SER A 84 -3.89 10.93 0.53
N THR A 85 -4.85 10.00 0.57
CA THR A 85 -5.88 9.97 1.62
C THR A 85 -5.28 9.56 2.95
N ALA A 86 -4.41 8.54 2.98
CA ALA A 86 -3.69 8.15 4.19
C ALA A 86 -2.76 9.26 4.70
N GLY A 87 -2.02 9.91 3.79
CA GLY A 87 -1.15 11.04 4.10
C GLY A 87 -1.93 12.26 4.62
N THR A 88 -3.03 12.63 3.97
CA THR A 88 -3.89 13.72 4.47
C THR A 88 -4.55 13.38 5.79
N ALA A 89 -4.94 12.12 6.04
CA ALA A 89 -5.48 11.69 7.32
C ALA A 89 -4.44 11.73 8.45
N LEU A 90 -3.16 11.44 8.14
CA LEU A 90 -2.06 11.60 9.07
C LEU A 90 -1.78 13.09 9.36
N LEU A 91 -1.76 13.94 8.31
CA LEU A 91 -1.50 15.37 8.42
C LEU A 91 -2.63 16.15 9.10
N ARG A 92 -3.89 15.72 8.93
CA ARG A 92 -5.06 16.39 9.52
C ARG A 92 -5.22 16.14 11.03
N GLY A 93 -4.36 15.33 11.64
CA GLY A 93 -4.43 15.00 13.06
C GLY A 93 -5.78 14.36 13.45
N PRO A 94 -5.99 14.04 14.73
CA PRO A 94 -7.30 13.64 15.23
C PRO A 94 -8.25 14.84 15.13
N MET A 95 -9.15 14.85 14.14
CA MET A 95 -10.30 15.74 14.18
C MET A 95 -11.14 15.31 15.38
N ARG A 96 -11.34 16.26 16.30
CA ARG A 96 -12.11 16.11 17.52
C ARG A 96 -13.58 16.02 17.13
N ASP A 97 -14.16 14.84 17.26
CA ASP A 97 -15.60 14.64 17.37
C ASP A 97 -15.92 14.25 18.81
#